data_AF-A0A672Q3A2-F1
#
_entry.id   AF-A0A672Q3A2-F1
#
_cell.length_a   1.000
_cell.length_b   1.000
_cell.length_c   1.000
_cell.angle_alpha   90.00
_cell.angle_beta   90.00
_cell.angle_gamma   90.00
#
_symmetry.space_group_name_H-M   'P 1'
#
loop_
_entity.id
_entity.type
_entity.pdbx_description
1 polymer ?
#
loop_
_entity_poly.entity_id
_entity_poly.type
_entity_poly.pdbx_seq_one_letter_code
_entity_poly.pdbx_strand_id
1 'polypeptide(L)'
;MTQNHLQSLHHQQSSKSWAKRKREKNHLQQLQWEQRIMEEKNKKRKALLTKTIAEKSKQTQAEAVKLKKIQRELQLLDDSVSSDIGILRKLIEQSSMDYSQAW
;
A
#
# COMPACT_ATOMS: atom_id res chain seq x y z
N MET A 1 1.42 73.19 -23.08
CA MET A 1 2.41 72.22 -22.57
C MET A 1 1.79 70.97 -21.93
N THR A 2 0.48 70.90 -21.73
CA THR A 2 -0.20 69.82 -20.98
C THR A 2 -0.47 68.54 -21.81
N GLN A 3 -0.72 68.66 -23.11
CA GLN A 3 -1.12 67.54 -23.98
C GLN A 3 0.01 66.53 -24.25
N ASN A 4 1.24 67.00 -24.45
CA ASN A 4 2.42 66.13 -24.63
C ASN A 4 2.79 65.38 -23.33
N HIS A 5 2.54 65.98 -22.18
CA HIS A 5 2.82 65.35 -20.89
C HIS A 5 1.85 64.19 -20.59
N LEU A 6 0.57 64.36 -20.94
CA LEU A 6 -0.45 63.31 -20.83
C LEU A 6 -0.19 62.14 -21.78
N GLN A 7 0.25 62.39 -23.02
CA GLN A 7 0.64 61.32 -23.95
C GLN A 7 1.86 60.53 -23.48
N SER A 8 2.85 61.20 -22.88
CA SER A 8 4.03 60.55 -22.30
C SER A 8 3.66 59.62 -21.14
N LEU A 9 2.80 60.09 -20.23
CA LEU A 9 2.29 59.29 -19.11
C LEU A 9 1.52 58.05 -19.60
N HIS A 10 0.67 58.19 -20.63
CA HIS A 10 -0.06 57.07 -21.21
C HIS A 10 0.87 56.02 -21.85
N HIS A 11 1.90 56.46 -22.58
CA HIS A 11 2.93 55.57 -23.12
C HIS A 11 3.70 54.82 -22.01
N GLN A 12 4.05 55.53 -20.93
CA GLN A 12 4.76 54.96 -19.81
C GLN A 12 3.89 53.95 -19.03
N GLN A 13 2.60 54.23 -18.88
CA GLN A 13 1.62 53.32 -18.27
C GLN A 13 1.42 52.05 -19.10
N SER A 14 1.33 52.20 -20.44
CA SER A 14 1.20 51.09 -21.38
C SER A 14 2.44 50.18 -21.36
N SER A 15 3.64 50.78 -21.32
CA SER A 15 4.91 50.05 -21.21
C SER A 15 5.00 49.25 -19.90
N LYS A 16 4.64 49.85 -18.77
CA LYS A 16 4.58 49.17 -17.45
C LYS A 16 3.57 48.01 -17.45
N SER A 17 2.39 48.21 -18.05
CA SER A 17 1.35 47.18 -18.20
C SER A 17 1.83 45.99 -19.04
N TRP A 18 2.53 46.27 -20.15
CA TRP A 18 3.07 45.24 -21.03
C TRP A 18 4.19 44.43 -20.35
N ALA A 19 5.08 45.10 -19.62
CA ALA A 19 6.12 44.45 -18.82
C ALA A 19 5.54 43.56 -17.71
N LYS A 20 4.43 43.98 -17.08
CA LYS A 20 3.71 43.17 -16.09
C LYS A 20 3.12 41.90 -16.72
N ARG A 21 2.37 42.04 -17.82
CA ARG A 21 1.81 40.87 -18.55
C ARG A 21 2.88 39.90 -19.04
N LYS A 22 4.02 40.41 -19.51
CA LYS A 22 5.13 39.56 -19.97
C LYS A 22 5.73 38.74 -18.81
N ARG A 23 5.88 39.33 -17.62
CA ARG A 23 6.32 38.61 -16.41
C ARG A 23 5.30 37.56 -15.96
N GLU A 24 4.02 37.90 -15.95
CA GLU A 24 2.94 36.97 -15.60
C GLU A 24 2.88 35.79 -16.56
N LYS A 25 3.00 36.03 -17.87
CA LYS A 25 3.05 34.96 -18.88
C LYS A 25 4.24 34.03 -18.67
N ASN A 26 5.44 34.58 -18.42
CA ASN A 26 6.62 33.77 -18.14
C ASN A 26 6.47 32.95 -16.86
N HIS A 27 5.93 33.55 -15.78
CA HIS A 27 5.68 32.85 -14.53
C HIS A 27 4.69 31.70 -14.72
N LEU A 28 3.60 31.94 -15.45
CA LEU A 28 2.61 30.90 -15.75
C LEU A 28 3.21 29.75 -16.58
N GLN A 29 4.05 30.06 -17.57
CA GLN A 29 4.75 29.03 -18.36
C GLN A 29 5.68 28.18 -17.48
N GLN A 30 6.38 28.80 -16.54
CA GLN A 30 7.23 28.08 -15.61
C GLN A 30 6.43 27.15 -14.69
N LEU A 31 5.31 27.63 -14.13
CA LEU A 31 4.43 26.79 -13.31
C LEU A 31 3.85 25.61 -14.10
N GLN A 32 3.43 25.82 -15.35
CA GLN A 32 2.95 24.74 -16.21
C GLN A 32 4.03 23.70 -16.49
N TRP A 33 5.27 24.13 -16.70
CA TRP A 33 6.41 23.24 -16.89
C TRP A 33 6.69 22.41 -15.64
N GLU A 34 6.73 23.06 -14.47
CA GLU A 34 6.92 22.40 -13.18
C GLU A 34 5.81 21.39 -12.89
N GLN A 35 4.55 21.75 -13.18
CA GLN A 35 3.41 20.85 -13.04
C GLN A 35 3.56 19.59 -13.89
N ARG A 36 3.90 19.72 -15.18
CA ARG A 36 4.09 18.55 -16.06
C ARG A 36 5.20 17.62 -15.57
N ILE A 37 6.32 18.18 -15.10
CA ILE A 37 7.41 17.38 -14.52
C ILE A 37 6.93 16.63 -13.28
N MET A 38 6.15 17.30 -12.43
CA MET A 38 5.61 16.68 -11.22
C MET A 38 4.64 15.54 -11.56
N GLU A 39 3.73 15.75 -12.51
CA GLU A 39 2.76 14.75 -12.95
C GLU A 39 3.46 13.50 -13.51
N GLU A 40 4.49 13.67 -14.34
CA GLU A 40 5.27 12.55 -14.87
C GLU A 40 6.03 11.79 -13.76
N LYS A 41 6.60 12.51 -12.78
CA LYS A 41 7.22 11.87 -11.61
C LYS A 41 6.19 11.08 -10.79
N ASN A 42 5.01 11.66 -10.57
CA ASN A 42 3.94 11.01 -9.80
C ASN A 42 3.39 9.78 -10.52
N LYS A 43 3.22 9.84 -11.85
CA LYS A 43 2.82 8.70 -12.68
C LYS A 43 3.80 7.53 -12.53
N LYS A 44 5.11 7.80 -12.64
CA LYS A 44 6.16 6.77 -12.46
C LYS A 44 6.16 6.20 -11.05
N ARG A 45 6.08 7.04 -10.00
CA ARG A 45 6.02 6.59 -8.60
C ARG A 45 4.78 5.73 -8.33
N LYS A 46 3.60 6.15 -8.81
CA LYS A 46 2.36 5.41 -8.64
C LYS A 46 2.40 4.05 -9.33
N ALA A 47 2.96 3.99 -10.54
CA ALA A 47 3.16 2.73 -11.25
C ALA A 47 4.09 1.78 -10.48
N LEU A 48 5.23 2.29 -9.97
CA LEU A 48 6.14 1.50 -9.17
C LEU A 48 5.49 0.99 -7.88
N LEU A 49 4.77 1.86 -7.16
CA LEU A 49 4.08 1.50 -5.93
C LEU A 49 3.04 0.40 -6.19
N THR A 50 2.23 0.55 -7.24
CA THR A 50 1.22 -0.44 -7.62
C THR A 50 1.87 -1.79 -7.93
N LYS A 51 2.99 -1.80 -8.67
CA LYS A 51 3.74 -3.02 -8.95
C LYS A 51 4.26 -3.68 -7.67
N THR A 52 4.82 -2.90 -6.75
CA THR A 52 5.33 -3.42 -5.47
C THR A 52 4.21 -3.99 -4.61
N ILE A 53 3.07 -3.31 -4.53
CA ILE A 53 1.90 -3.81 -3.79
C ILE A 53 1.40 -5.12 -4.39
N ALA A 54 1.27 -5.22 -5.71
CA ALA A 54 0.82 -6.44 -6.37
C ALA A 54 1.77 -7.63 -6.09
N GLU A 55 3.08 -7.40 -6.18
CA GLU A 55 4.08 -8.43 -5.89
C GLU A 55 4.04 -8.87 -4.42
N LYS A 56 3.97 -7.92 -3.48
CA LYS A 56 3.84 -8.22 -2.06
C LYS A 56 2.54 -8.96 -1.73
N SER A 57 1.41 -8.54 -2.31
CA SER A 57 0.13 -9.22 -2.17
C SER A 57 0.21 -10.67 -2.64
N LYS A 58 0.88 -10.94 -3.78
CA LYS A 58 1.08 -12.30 -4.30
C LYS A 58 1.91 -13.16 -3.34
N GLN A 59 3.00 -12.60 -2.80
CA GLN A 59 3.84 -13.27 -1.80
C GLN A 59 3.02 -13.61 -0.55
N THR A 60 2.29 -12.65 0.00
CA THR A 60 1.44 -12.83 1.18
C THR A 60 0.35 -13.89 0.96
N GLN A 61 -0.29 -13.91 -0.22
CA GLN A 61 -1.28 -14.94 -0.54
C GLN A 61 -0.66 -16.34 -0.59
N ALA A 62 0.53 -16.48 -1.20
CA ALA A 62 1.23 -17.75 -1.25
C ALA A 62 1.63 -18.24 0.16
N GLU A 63 2.11 -17.35 1.02
CA GLU A 63 2.42 -17.65 2.41
C GLU A 63 1.17 -18.04 3.21
N ALA A 64 0.05 -17.32 3.02
CA ALA A 64 -1.22 -17.66 3.66
C ALA A 64 -1.70 -19.07 3.28
N VAL A 65 -1.52 -19.48 2.02
CA VAL A 65 -1.85 -20.85 1.57
C VAL A 65 -0.94 -21.88 2.24
N LYS A 66 0.37 -21.60 2.35
CA LYS A 66 1.32 -22.48 3.06
C LYS A 66 0.96 -22.62 4.53
N LEU A 67 0.65 -21.51 5.21
CA LEU A 67 0.24 -21.51 6.61
C LEU A 67 -1.03 -22.33 6.83
N LYS A 68 -2.05 -22.17 5.95
CA LYS A 68 -3.26 -22.99 6.00
C LYS A 68 -2.97 -24.48 5.83
N LYS A 69 -1.99 -24.84 4.98
CA LYS A 69 -1.58 -26.25 4.82
C LYS A 69 -0.96 -26.77 6.11
N ILE A 70 0.01 -26.06 6.68
CA ILE A 70 0.67 -26.41 7.94
C ILE A 70 -0.35 -26.57 9.07
N GLN A 71 -1.29 -25.63 9.19
CA GLN A 71 -2.34 -25.69 10.21
C GLN A 71 -3.19 -26.96 10.09
N ARG A 72 -3.55 -27.38 8.87
CA ARG A 72 -4.30 -28.63 8.66
C ARG A 72 -3.47 -29.86 9.05
N GLU A 73 -2.20 -29.89 8.66
CA GLU A 73 -1.31 -31.00 9.00
C GLU A 73 -1.13 -31.13 10.51
N LEU A 74 -0.98 -30.01 11.21
CA LEU A 74 -0.93 -29.97 12.67
C LEU A 74 -2.24 -30.44 13.31
N GLN A 75 -3.40 -30.02 12.79
CA GLN A 75 -4.68 -30.48 13.30
C GLN A 75 -4.85 -31.99 13.13
N LEU A 76 -4.49 -32.54 11.97
CA LEU A 76 -4.56 -33.98 11.72
C LEU A 76 -3.68 -34.77 12.69
N LEU A 77 -2.49 -34.25 12.99
CA LEU A 77 -1.58 -34.86 13.96
C LEU A 77 -2.17 -34.81 15.38
N ASP A 78 -2.73 -33.67 15.78
CA ASP A 78 -3.38 -33.49 17.08
C ASP A 78 -4.58 -34.42 17.27
N ASP A 79 -5.41 -34.55 16.23
CA ASP A 79 -6.57 -35.45 16.22
C ASP A 79 -6.12 -36.92 16.35
N SER A 80 -5.08 -37.32 15.61
CA SER A 80 -4.52 -38.68 15.68
C SER A 80 -3.97 -39.01 17.07
N VAL A 81 -3.15 -38.12 17.62
CA VAL A 81 -2.55 -38.31 18.95
C VAL A 81 -3.64 -38.32 20.03
N SER A 82 -4.64 -37.46 19.92
CA SER A 82 -5.77 -37.43 20.85
C SER A 82 -6.57 -38.73 20.81
N SER A 83 -6.77 -39.31 19.62
CA SER A 83 -7.40 -40.62 19.45
C SER A 83 -6.59 -41.72 20.14
N ASP A 84 -5.28 -41.78 19.88
CA ASP A 84 -4.40 -42.81 20.47
C ASP A 84 -4.35 -42.71 21.99
N ILE A 85 -4.24 -41.50 22.54
CA ILE A 85 -4.32 -41.24 23.98
C ILE A 85 -5.66 -41.72 24.54
N GLY A 86 -6.76 -41.46 23.83
CA GLY A 86 -8.09 -41.91 24.21
C GLY A 86 -8.21 -43.43 24.31
N ILE A 87 -7.62 -44.16 23.35
CA ILE A 87 -7.57 -45.63 23.35
C ILE A 87 -6.74 -46.13 24.53
N LEU A 88 -5.52 -45.60 24.70
CA LEU A 88 -4.63 -46.00 25.79
C LEU A 88 -5.26 -45.78 27.16
N ARG A 89 -5.94 -44.64 27.37
CA ARG A 89 -6.65 -44.37 28.62
C ARG A 89 -7.73 -45.41 28.89
N LYS A 90 -8.52 -45.78 27.89
CA LYS A 90 -9.56 -46.82 28.03
C LYS A 90 -8.96 -48.18 28.38
N LEU A 91 -7.86 -48.55 27.73
CA LEU A 91 -7.16 -49.82 27.99
C LEU A 91 -6.58 -49.87 29.42
N ILE A 92 -5.99 -48.76 29.87
CA ILE A 92 -5.48 -48.62 31.24
C ILE A 92 -6.63 -48.77 32.24
N GLU A 93 -7.72 -48.03 32.07
CA GLU A 93 -8.88 -48.09 32.96
C GLU A 93 -9.46 -49.50 33.06
N GLN A 94 -9.66 -50.16 31.91
CA GLN A 94 -10.16 -51.54 31.88
C GLN A 94 -9.22 -52.48 32.62
N SER A 95 -7.92 -52.40 32.35
CA SER A 95 -6.92 -53.25 33.02
C SER A 95 -6.87 -53.01 34.53
N SER A 96 -7.04 -51.76 34.96
CA SER A 96 -7.12 -51.39 36.38
C SER A 96 -8.39 -51.92 37.04
N MET A 97 -9.54 -51.87 36.37
CA MET A 97 -10.78 -52.47 36.84
C MET A 97 -10.66 -53.99 36.96
N ASP A 98 -10.15 -54.66 35.92
CA ASP A 98 -9.98 -56.11 35.89
C ASP A 98 -9.06 -56.58 37.03
N TYR A 99 -7.96 -55.85 37.27
CA TYR A 99 -7.07 -56.11 38.40
C TYR A 99 -7.80 -55.93 39.74
N SER A 100 -8.59 -54.87 39.90
CA SER A 100 -9.35 -54.63 41.13
C SER A 100 -10.48 -55.63 41.37
N GLN A 101 -11.00 -56.29 40.33
CA GLN A 101 -12.06 -57.29 40.44
C GLN A 101 -11.51 -58.71 40.65
N ALA A 102 -10.26 -58.96 40.28
CA ALA A 102 -9.59 -60.25 40.44
C ALA A 102 -9.09 -60.52 41.87
N TRP A 103 -9.19 -59.54 42.77
CA TRP A 103 -8.76 -59.57 44.17
C TRP A 103 -9.90 -59.11 45.09
#